data_AF-A0A3C1RZC1-F1
#
_entry.id   AF-A0A3C1RZC1-F1
#
_cell.length_a   1.000
_cell.length_b   1.000
_cell.length_c   1.000
_cell.angle_alpha   90.00
_cell.angle_beta   90.00
_cell.angle_gamma   90.00
#
_symmetry.space_group_name_H-M   'P 1'
#
loop_
_entity.id
_entity.type
_entity.pdbx_description
1 polymer ?
#
loop_
_entity_poly.entity_id
_entity_poly.type
_entity_poly.pdbx_seq_one_letter_code
_entity_poly.pdbx_strand_id
1 'polypeptide(L)'
;MKLTQELIDQIQKAMLHTKKDGSINWKDDDEVVVQLAGTFAADRFIVIKNKSKDPVVSAEPHPYFDYEKRVFTKDGREEYIKEQKK
;
A
#
# COMPACT_ATOMS: atom_id res chain seq x y z
N MET A 1 -8.86 -23.56 14.98
CA MET A 1 -8.27 -24.28 13.84
C MET A 1 -6.77 -24.16 13.92
N LYS A 2 -6.03 -25.22 13.60
CA LYS A 2 -4.57 -25.17 13.43
C LYS A 2 -4.26 -25.28 11.94
N LEU A 3 -3.27 -24.52 11.45
CA LEU A 3 -2.78 -24.69 10.08
C LEU A 3 -1.96 -25.98 10.02
N THR A 4 -2.26 -26.85 9.05
CA THR A 4 -1.46 -28.04 8.77
C THR A 4 -0.20 -27.66 7.98
N GLN A 5 0.81 -28.52 7.97
CA GLN A 5 2.04 -28.27 7.20
C GLN A 5 1.73 -28.07 5.71
N GLU A 6 0.80 -28.84 5.16
CA GLU A 6 0.38 -28.72 3.76
C GLU A 6 -0.22 -27.33 3.43
N LEU A 7 -1.00 -26.75 4.35
CA LEU A 7 -1.52 -25.39 4.19
C LEU A 7 -0.41 -24.33 4.31
N ILE A 8 0.57 -24.54 5.19
CA ILE A 8 1.74 -23.67 5.33
C ILE A 8 2.54 -23.68 4.01
N ASP A 9 2.77 -24.86 3.43
CA ASP A 9 3.51 -24.99 2.17
C ASP A 9 2.76 -24.33 1.00
N GLN A 10 1.42 -24.40 0.97
CA GLN A 10 0.60 -23.68 -0.01
C GLN A 10 0.75 -22.16 0.14
N ILE A 11 0.73 -21.65 1.37
CA ILE A 11 0.95 -20.22 1.64
C ILE A 11 2.36 -19.81 1.20
N GLN A 12 3.39 -20.60 1.51
CA GLN A 12 4.77 -20.32 1.09
C GLN A 12 4.91 -20.27 -0.44
N LYS A 13 4.30 -21.22 -1.16
CA LYS A 13 4.27 -21.21 -2.64
C LYS A 13 3.54 -19.97 -3.17
N ALA A 14 2.43 -19.58 -2.56
CA ALA A 14 1.70 -18.38 -2.94
C ALA A 14 2.47 -17.09 -2.61
N MET A 15 3.33 -17.08 -1.58
CA MET A 15 4.14 -15.91 -1.21
C MET A 15 5.35 -15.70 -2.13
N LEU A 16 5.77 -16.72 -2.87
CA LEU A 16 6.84 -16.63 -3.89
C LEU A 16 6.38 -15.89 -5.16
N HIS A 17 5.72 -14.74 -5.00
CA HIS A 17 5.36 -13.85 -6.09
C HIS A 17 6.47 -12.85 -6.39
N THR A 18 6.94 -12.86 -7.63
CA THR A 18 7.85 -11.85 -8.16
C THR A 18 7.08 -10.62 -8.63
N LYS A 19 7.77 -9.48 -8.65
CA LYS A 19 7.27 -8.29 -9.33
C LYS A 19 7.41 -8.45 -10.85
N LYS A 20 6.75 -7.56 -11.60
CA LYS A 20 6.83 -7.50 -13.07
C LYS A 20 8.26 -7.32 -13.60
N ASP A 21 9.16 -6.77 -12.79
CA ASP A 21 10.59 -6.58 -13.08
C ASP A 21 11.47 -7.80 -12.74
N GLY A 22 10.86 -8.91 -12.26
CA GLY A 22 11.57 -10.11 -11.83
C GLY A 22 12.19 -10.01 -10.43
N SER A 23 12.10 -8.87 -9.75
CA SER A 23 12.59 -8.72 -8.39
C SER A 23 11.67 -9.42 -7.38
N ILE A 24 12.27 -9.97 -6.33
CA ILE A 24 11.55 -10.67 -5.26
C ILE A 24 10.82 -9.64 -4.39
N ASN A 25 9.51 -9.86 -4.16
CA ASN A 25 8.70 -8.96 -3.34
C ASN A 25 8.98 -9.07 -1.83
N TRP A 26 9.32 -10.25 -1.33
CA TRP A 26 9.52 -10.51 0.09
C TRP A 26 10.81 -11.28 0.26
N LYS A 27 11.71 -10.74 1.06
CA LYS A 27 12.95 -11.44 1.38
C LYS A 27 12.80 -12.12 2.74
N ASP A 28 13.56 -13.19 2.96
CA ASP A 28 13.50 -13.96 4.20
C ASP A 28 13.97 -13.14 5.43
N ASP A 29 14.72 -12.06 5.21
CA ASP A 29 15.20 -11.11 6.22
C ASP A 29 14.23 -9.96 6.54
N ASP A 30 13.08 -9.87 5.85
CA ASP A 30 12.08 -8.83 6.13
C ASP A 30 11.38 -9.08 7.50
N GLU A 31 11.14 -8.03 8.28
CA GLU A 31 10.34 -8.15 9.51
C GLU A 31 8.86 -8.27 9.16
N VAL A 32 8.25 -9.41 9.51
CA VAL A 32 6.87 -9.72 9.15
C VAL A 32 6.00 -9.93 10.40
N VAL A 33 4.78 -9.43 10.36
CA VAL A 33 3.76 -9.70 11.39
C VAL A 33 2.55 -10.38 10.78
N VAL A 34 2.08 -11.44 11.43
CA VAL A 34 0.86 -12.16 11.07
C VAL A 34 -0.29 -11.67 11.95
N GLN A 35 -1.37 -11.22 11.32
CA GLN A 35 -2.56 -10.70 11.99
C GLN A 35 -3.82 -11.40 11.47
N LEU A 36 -4.85 -11.51 12.31
CA LEU A 36 -6.17 -11.98 11.92
C LEU A 36 -7.05 -10.76 11.61
N ALA A 37 -7.39 -10.55 10.33
CA ALA A 37 -8.13 -9.35 9.92
C ALA A 37 -9.63 -9.44 10.18
N GLY A 38 -10.18 -10.65 10.33
CA GLY A 38 -11.58 -10.86 10.67
C GLY A 38 -12.15 -12.17 10.11
N THR A 39 -13.47 -12.27 10.16
CA THR A 39 -14.24 -13.40 9.64
C THR A 39 -15.38 -12.92 8.74
N PHE A 40 -15.52 -13.50 7.55
CA PHE A 40 -16.66 -13.25 6.66
C PHE A 40 -17.23 -14.60 6.22
N ALA A 41 -18.54 -14.80 6.37
CA ALA A 41 -19.23 -16.02 5.91
C ALA A 41 -18.53 -17.35 6.32
N ALA A 42 -18.02 -17.41 7.56
CA ALA A 42 -17.22 -18.51 8.15
C ALA A 42 -15.75 -18.64 7.68
N ASP A 43 -15.31 -17.84 6.72
CA ASP A 43 -13.91 -17.74 6.31
C ASP A 43 -13.10 -16.90 7.30
N ARG A 44 -11.80 -17.19 7.41
CA ARG A 44 -10.82 -16.42 8.21
C ARG A 44 -9.78 -15.81 7.30
N PHE A 45 -9.51 -14.52 7.49
CA PHE A 45 -8.51 -13.79 6.72
C PHE A 45 -7.23 -13.59 7.53
N ILE A 46 -6.12 -14.09 7.00
CA ILE A 46 -4.79 -13.87 7.55
C ILE A 46 -4.14 -12.74 6.77
N VAL A 47 -3.67 -11.72 7.48
CA VAL A 47 -2.87 -10.64 6.91
C VAL A 47 -1.43 -10.85 7.32
N ILE A 48 -0.55 -10.88 6.33
CA ILE A 48 0.89 -10.93 6.49
C ILE A 48 1.41 -9.53 6.14
N LYS A 49 1.88 -8.77 7.13
CA LYS A 49 2.31 -7.38 6.97
C LYS A 49 3.83 -7.28 7.06
N ASN A 50 4.46 -6.69 6.04
CA ASN A 50 5.89 -6.36 6.04
C ASN A 50 6.08 -5.04 6.80
N LYS A 51 6.72 -5.07 7.97
CA LYS A 51 7.02 -3.87 8.76
C LYS A 51 8.18 -3.07 8.18
N SER A 52 9.17 -3.74 7.59
CA SER A 52 10.36 -3.09 7.01
C SER A 52 9.99 -2.16 5.84
N LYS A 53 8.85 -2.41 5.19
CA LYS A 53 8.32 -1.57 4.10
C LYS A 53 7.29 -0.55 4.57
N ASP A 54 7.13 -0.38 5.88
CA ASP A 54 6.15 0.51 6.49
C ASP A 54 6.88 1.56 7.36
N PRO A 55 7.41 2.59 6.69
CA PRO A 55 6.79 3.88 6.92
C PRO A 55 6.22 4.41 5.60
N VAL A 56 4.90 4.34 5.45
CA VAL A 56 4.21 5.20 4.48
C VAL A 56 4.58 6.65 4.80
N VAL A 57 5.51 7.21 4.04
CA VAL A 57 5.76 8.65 4.04
C VAL A 57 4.53 9.26 3.40
N SER A 58 3.65 9.83 4.23
CA SER A 58 2.52 10.59 3.73
C SER A 58 3.06 11.67 2.80
N ALA A 59 2.46 11.78 1.61
CA ALA A 59 2.83 12.86 0.70
C ALA A 59 2.67 14.20 1.42
N GLU A 60 3.60 15.12 1.16
CA GLU A 60 3.52 16.46 1.73
C GLU A 60 2.17 17.11 1.35
N PRO A 61 1.55 17.88 2.25
CA PRO A 61 0.32 18.59 1.94
C PRO A 61 0.46 19.43 0.68
N HIS A 62 -0.58 19.51 -0.14
CA HIS A 62 -0.52 20.23 -1.40
C HIS A 62 -0.24 21.73 -1.14
N PRO A 63 0.84 22.33 -1.71
CA PRO A 63 1.30 23.67 -1.35
C PRO A 63 0.26 24.77 -1.53
N TYR A 64 -0.67 24.58 -2.46
CA TYR A 64 -1.72 25.55 -2.79
C TYR A 64 -3.10 25.14 -2.32
N PHE A 65 -3.23 24.14 -1.43
CA PHE A 65 -4.53 23.76 -0.88
C PHE A 65 -4.63 24.23 0.57
N ASP A 66 -5.59 25.13 0.84
CA ASP A 66 -5.95 25.51 2.20
C ASP A 66 -6.88 24.43 2.78
N TYR A 67 -6.33 23.61 3.69
CA TYR A 67 -7.04 22.48 4.30
C TYR A 67 -8.13 22.88 5.29
N GLU A 68 -8.04 24.07 5.90
CA GLU A 68 -9.05 24.57 6.83
C GLU A 68 -10.29 25.02 6.06
N LYS A 69 -10.07 25.74 4.96
CA LYS A 69 -11.15 26.28 4.11
C LYS A 69 -11.57 25.32 3.00
N ARG A 70 -10.82 24.24 2.78
CA ARG A 70 -11.00 23.24 1.70
C ARG A 70 -11.05 23.87 0.29
N VAL A 71 -10.21 24.88 0.06
CA VAL A 71 -10.14 25.60 -1.23
C VAL A 71 -8.69 25.69 -1.71
N PHE A 72 -8.50 25.69 -3.03
CA PHE A 72 -7.19 25.99 -3.60
C PHE A 72 -6.92 27.50 -3.54
N THR A 73 -5.79 27.89 -2.98
CA THR A 73 -5.32 29.29 -2.93
C THR A 73 -4.80 29.77 -4.28
N LYS A 74 -4.41 28.83 -5.15
CA LYS A 74 -3.96 29.10 -6.52
C LYS A 74 -4.59 28.08 -7.45
N ASP A 75 -5.27 28.56 -8.48
CA ASP A 75 -5.83 27.71 -9.53
C ASP A 75 -4.84 27.62 -10.69
N GLY A 76 -4.33 26.42 -10.96
CA GLY A 76 -3.42 26.18 -12.09
C GLY A 76 -4.05 26.50 -13.46
N ARG A 77 -5.39 26.61 -13.53
CA ARG A 77 -6.11 26.98 -14.75
C ARG A 77 -5.79 28.40 -15.22
N GLU A 78 -5.58 29.35 -14.30
CA GLU A 78 -5.30 30.74 -14.68
C GLU A 78 -3.92 30.89 -15.32
N GLU A 79 -2.93 30.13 -14.84
CA GLU A 79 -1.58 30.11 -15.39
C GLU A 79 -1.57 29.44 -16.76
N TYR A 80 -2.25 28.31 -16.90
CA TYR A 80 -2.40 27.60 -18.17
C TYR A 80 -3.06 28.47 -19.25
N ILE A 81 -4.11 29.23 -18.90
CA ILE A 81 -4.77 30.15 -19.84
C ILE A 81 -3.85 31.32 -20.24
N LYS A 82 -2.96 31.78 -19.35
CA LYS A 82 -1.97 32.82 -19.68
C LYS A 82 -0.87 32.29 -20.60
N GLU A 83 -0.41 31.06 -20.39
CA GLU A 83 0.58 30.42 -21.27
C GLU A 83 0.03 30.15 -22.67
N GLN A 84 -1.25 29.74 -22.81
CA GLN A 84 -1.89 29.57 -24.11
C GLN A 84 -2.15 30.86 -24.88
N LYS A 85 -2.17 32.01 -24.19
CA LYS A 85 -2.38 33.34 -24.81
C LYS A 85 -1.08 34.01 -25.24
N LYS A 86 0.08 33.38 -24.99
CA LYS A 86 1.40 33.81 -25.46
C LYS A 86 1.70 33.17 -26.81
#